data_AF-I1I7L7-F1
#
_entry.id   AF-I1I7L7-F1
#
_cell.length_a   1.000
_cell.length_b   1.000
_cell.length_c   1.000
_cell.angle_alpha   90.00
_cell.angle_beta   90.00
_cell.angle_gamma   90.00
#
_symmetry.space_group_name_H-M   'P 1'
#
loop_
_entity.id
_entity.type
_entity.pdbx_description
1 polymer ?
#
loop_
_entity_poly.entity_id
_entity_poly.type
_entity_poly.pdbx_seq_one_letter_code
_entity_poly.pdbx_strand_id
1 'polypeptide(L)'
;MARGNAVYREIVVSMDHHFASSFVPFPVIYTGGINPLYWHPVSALGAFDLPTYYIELTPFRGLLIDSKADEIGLSVVDGIAEWLVDANLHLWLDPGLSDVQASLGRYKTSRLSITCRYAYATQLLDKSFNIRTKRKSTFSGRVKSLLGNLMTEVEMELDEQPGRV
;
A
#
# COMPACT_ATOMS: atom_id res chain seq x y z
N MET A 1 -27.87 -0.37 -12.42
CA MET A 1 -27.12 -0.19 -11.15
C MET A 1 -25.78 0.44 -11.50
N ALA A 2 -25.53 1.66 -11.06
CA ALA A 2 -24.27 2.35 -11.32
C ALA A 2 -23.14 1.64 -10.57
N ARG A 3 -22.34 0.84 -11.28
CA ARG A 3 -21.07 0.32 -10.78
C ARG A 3 -20.04 1.44 -10.86
N GLY A 4 -20.18 2.45 -9.99
CA GLY A 4 -19.15 3.44 -9.79
C GLY A 4 -17.99 2.77 -9.07
N ASN A 5 -16.89 2.56 -9.79
CA ASN A 5 -15.66 2.05 -9.20
C ASN A 5 -15.18 3.06 -8.16
N ALA A 6 -14.82 2.58 -6.97
CA ALA A 6 -14.13 3.37 -5.97
C ALA A 6 -13.02 4.22 -6.61
N VAL A 7 -13.06 5.53 -6.37
CA VAL A 7 -12.16 6.50 -6.99
C VAL A 7 -10.79 6.53 -6.30
N TYR A 8 -10.64 5.75 -5.22
CA TYR A 8 -9.44 5.58 -4.44
C TYR A 8 -9.25 4.10 -4.13
N ARG A 9 -7.99 3.64 -4.11
CA ARG A 9 -7.64 2.29 -3.67
C ARG A 9 -6.34 2.37 -2.91
N GLU A 10 -6.26 1.68 -1.79
CA GLU A 10 -5.03 1.57 -1.00
C GLU A 10 -4.68 0.11 -0.84
N ILE A 11 -3.45 -0.26 -1.14
CA ILE A 11 -2.92 -1.56 -0.75
C ILE A 11 -2.30 -1.37 0.63
N VAL A 12 -2.81 -2.11 1.60
CA VAL A 12 -2.34 -2.11 2.98
C VAL A 12 -1.63 -3.42 3.26
N VAL A 13 -0.39 -3.31 3.73
CA VAL A 13 0.43 -4.44 4.16
C VAL A 13 0.48 -4.47 5.66
N SER A 14 0.14 -5.63 6.21
CA SER A 14 0.14 -5.91 7.63
C SER A 14 1.09 -7.03 7.97
N MET A 15 1.64 -6.98 9.18
CA MET A 15 2.46 -8.03 9.75
C MET A 15 1.87 -8.39 11.12
N ASP A 16 1.50 -9.65 11.32
CA ASP A 16 0.81 -10.16 12.52
C ASP A 16 -0.41 -9.30 12.92
N HIS A 17 -1.21 -8.93 11.93
CA HIS A 17 -2.37 -8.04 12.06
C HIS A 17 -2.04 -6.59 12.51
N HIS A 18 -0.76 -6.19 12.50
CA HIS A 18 -0.33 -4.81 12.69
C HIS A 18 -0.04 -4.13 11.36
N PHE A 19 -0.34 -2.84 11.25
CA PHE A 19 -0.09 -2.07 10.04
C PHE A 19 1.42 -1.89 9.85
N ALA A 20 1.95 -2.34 8.72
CA ALA A 20 3.37 -2.20 8.38
C ALA A 20 3.61 -1.09 7.35
N SER A 21 2.80 -1.04 6.29
CA SER A 21 2.92 -0.05 5.23
C SER A 21 1.65 0.06 4.40
N SER A 22 1.54 1.12 3.62
CA SER A 22 0.54 1.21 2.56
C SER A 22 1.01 2.07 1.39
N PHE A 23 0.44 1.80 0.23
CA PHE A 23 0.69 2.54 -0.99
C PHE A 23 -0.56 2.56 -1.87
N VAL A 24 -0.62 3.55 -2.75
CA VAL A 24 -1.70 3.66 -3.74
C VAL A 24 -1.18 3.14 -5.07
N PRO A 25 -1.81 2.09 -5.64
CA PRO A 25 -1.41 1.58 -6.93
C PRO A 25 -1.70 2.59 -8.04
N PHE A 26 -0.84 2.61 -9.06
CA PHE A 26 -1.10 3.41 -10.25
C PHE A 26 -2.45 3.01 -10.90
N PRO A 27 -3.35 3.97 -11.22
CA PRO A 27 -4.66 3.63 -11.73
C PRO A 27 -4.61 3.17 -13.18
N VAL A 28 -4.95 1.90 -13.43
CA VAL A 28 -5.16 1.38 -14.79
C VAL A 28 -6.66 1.42 -15.12
N ILE A 29 -7.04 2.19 -16.12
CA ILE A 29 -8.42 2.31 -16.60
C ILE A 29 -8.61 1.35 -17.78
N TYR A 30 -9.52 0.38 -17.66
CA TYR A 30 -9.89 -0.51 -18.76
C TYR A 30 -10.91 0.17 -19.71
N THR A 31 -10.98 -0.26 -20.98
CA THR A 31 -11.84 0.38 -22.02
C THR A 31 -13.29 0.61 -21.61
N GLY A 32 -13.93 -0.37 -20.99
CA GLY A 32 -15.33 -0.25 -20.57
C GLY A 32 -15.54 0.78 -19.47
N GLY A 33 -14.47 1.19 -18.76
CA GLY A 33 -14.48 2.32 -17.84
C GLY A 33 -14.47 3.69 -18.53
N ILE A 34 -13.99 3.77 -19.78
CA ILE A 34 -14.03 5.00 -20.60
C ILE A 34 -15.28 5.02 -21.47
N ASN A 35 -15.51 3.95 -22.24
CA ASN A 35 -16.69 3.78 -23.07
C ASN A 35 -17.15 2.31 -23.07
N PRO A 36 -18.32 2.00 -22.46
CA PRO A 36 -18.84 0.64 -22.42
C PRO A 36 -19.28 0.09 -23.79
N LEU A 37 -19.37 0.93 -24.82
CA LEU A 37 -19.76 0.53 -26.18
C LEU A 37 -18.57 0.10 -27.06
N TYR A 38 -17.34 0.07 -26.53
CA TYR A 38 -16.22 -0.45 -27.32
C TYR A 38 -16.38 -1.94 -27.59
N TRP A 39 -16.54 -2.26 -28.87
CA TRP A 39 -16.65 -3.60 -29.41
C TRP A 39 -15.41 -4.47 -29.16
N HIS A 40 -14.25 -3.87 -28.89
CA HIS A 40 -13.00 -4.56 -28.54
C HIS A 40 -12.36 -3.92 -27.30
N PRO A 41 -11.99 -4.70 -26.27
CA PRO A 41 -11.23 -4.18 -25.16
C PRO A 41 -9.81 -3.78 -25.61
N VAL A 42 -9.39 -2.59 -25.20
CA VAL A 42 -8.07 -2.00 -25.49
C VAL A 42 -7.42 -1.67 -24.15
N SER A 43 -6.36 -2.37 -23.78
CA SER A 43 -5.64 -2.06 -22.55
C SER A 43 -5.11 -0.62 -22.57
N ALA A 44 -5.14 0.08 -21.43
CA ALA A 44 -4.45 1.35 -21.31
C ALA A 44 -2.94 1.17 -21.57
N LEU A 45 -2.28 2.22 -22.09
CA LEU A 45 -0.83 2.24 -22.15
C LEU A 45 -0.26 2.06 -20.74
N GLY A 46 0.65 1.11 -20.56
CA GLY A 46 1.22 0.76 -19.25
C GLY A 46 0.35 -0.15 -18.39
N ALA A 47 -0.80 -0.65 -18.88
CA ALA A 47 -1.67 -1.55 -18.09
C ALA A 47 -0.98 -2.84 -17.62
N PHE A 48 0.06 -3.27 -18.33
CA PHE A 48 0.86 -4.45 -18.00
C PHE A 48 2.23 -4.10 -17.41
N ASP A 49 2.58 -2.82 -17.36
CA ASP A 49 3.83 -2.30 -16.79
C ASP A 49 3.54 -1.72 -15.41
N LEU A 50 3.17 -2.60 -14.48
CA LEU A 50 2.83 -2.22 -13.12
C LEU A 50 4.12 -2.03 -12.31
N PRO A 51 4.27 -0.91 -11.58
CA PRO A 51 5.44 -0.71 -10.73
C PRO A 51 5.48 -1.74 -9.59
N THR A 52 6.69 -2.19 -9.25
CA THR A 52 6.93 -2.96 -8.03
C THR A 52 7.11 -2.01 -6.85
N TYR A 53 6.40 -2.26 -5.76
CA TYR A 53 6.48 -1.45 -4.53
C TYR A 53 7.36 -2.16 -3.50
N TYR A 54 8.36 -1.46 -2.98
CA TYR A 54 9.25 -1.98 -1.93
C TYR A 54 8.77 -1.52 -0.56
N ILE A 55 8.73 -2.46 0.39
CA ILE A 55 8.31 -2.20 1.76
C ILE A 55 9.41 -2.65 2.71
N GLU A 56 9.85 -1.73 3.55
CA GLU A 56 10.84 -2.01 4.59
C GLU A 56 10.17 -2.58 5.84
N LEU A 57 10.29 -3.90 6.01
CA LEU A 57 9.80 -4.63 7.19
C LEU A 57 10.84 -4.72 8.31
N THR A 58 12.06 -4.24 8.08
CA THR A 58 13.18 -4.31 9.04
C THR A 58 12.85 -3.81 10.46
N PRO A 59 12.06 -2.72 10.67
CA PRO A 59 11.67 -2.29 12.01
C PRO A 59 10.87 -3.32 12.81
N PHE A 60 10.13 -4.19 12.11
CA PHE A 60 9.26 -5.21 12.68
C PHE A 60 9.97 -6.53 12.94
N ARG A 61 11.29 -6.59 12.74
CA ARG A 61 12.08 -7.82 12.88
C ARG A 61 12.02 -8.46 14.28
N GLY A 62 11.70 -7.68 15.32
CA GLY A 62 11.42 -8.24 16.65
C GLY A 62 10.19 -9.16 16.72
N LEU A 63 9.29 -9.07 15.73
CA LEU A 63 8.13 -9.95 15.60
C LEU A 63 8.51 -11.21 14.77
N LEU A 64 9.27 -11.05 13.67
CA LEU A 64 9.71 -12.13 12.75
C LEU A 64 10.64 -13.21 13.32
N ILE A 65 11.18 -13.02 14.52
CA ILE A 65 12.21 -13.90 15.11
C ILE A 65 11.61 -14.77 16.23
N ASP A 66 10.33 -14.59 16.55
CA ASP A 66 9.69 -15.57 17.41
C ASP A 66 9.60 -16.92 16.66
N SER A 67 9.66 -18.04 17.36
CA SER A 67 9.60 -19.37 16.72
C SER A 67 8.16 -19.73 16.29
N LYS A 68 7.30 -18.74 16.06
CA LYS A 68 5.90 -18.90 15.67
C LYS A 68 5.79 -18.69 14.15
N ALA A 69 4.65 -19.06 13.61
CA ALA A 69 4.30 -18.68 12.26
C ALA A 69 3.88 -17.20 12.26
N ASP A 70 4.65 -16.37 11.56
CA ASP A 70 4.29 -14.98 11.26
C ASP A 70 3.30 -14.91 10.10
N GLU A 71 2.41 -13.93 10.14
CA GLU A 71 1.47 -13.66 9.06
C GLU A 71 1.78 -12.32 8.38
N ILE A 72 2.12 -12.38 7.08
CA ILE A 72 2.18 -11.19 6.23
C ILE A 72 0.87 -11.10 5.43
N GLY A 73 0.08 -10.08 5.74
CA GLY A 73 -1.20 -9.82 5.10
C GLY A 73 -1.10 -8.73 4.05
N LEU A 74 -1.71 -8.96 2.89
CA LEU A 74 -1.97 -7.94 1.86
C LEU A 74 -3.47 -7.75 1.74
N SER A 75 -3.93 -6.50 1.83
CA SER A 75 -5.34 -6.16 1.71
C SER A 75 -5.54 -4.94 0.83
N VAL A 76 -6.67 -4.91 0.11
CA VAL A 76 -7.05 -3.79 -0.75
C VAL A 76 -8.23 -3.06 -0.12
N VAL A 77 -8.00 -1.81 0.29
CA VAL A 77 -9.05 -0.92 0.78
C VAL A 77 -9.81 -0.37 -0.42
N ASP A 78 -11.15 -0.41 -0.33
CA ASP A 78 -12.06 0.06 -1.39
C ASP A 78 -11.86 -0.69 -2.73
N GLY A 79 -11.46 -1.96 -2.64
CA GLY A 79 -11.33 -2.87 -3.77
C GLY A 79 -12.69 -3.35 -4.31
N ILE A 80 -12.70 -3.76 -5.58
CA ILE A 80 -13.80 -4.54 -6.16
C ILE A 80 -13.60 -6.04 -5.88
N ALA A 81 -14.56 -6.87 -6.32
CA ALA A 81 -14.70 -8.30 -5.98
C ALA A 81 -13.40 -9.08 -5.77
N GLU A 82 -12.45 -9.03 -6.70
CA GLU A 82 -11.20 -9.80 -6.61
C GLU A 82 -10.00 -9.00 -7.11
N TRP A 83 -8.84 -9.21 -6.47
CA TRP A 83 -7.54 -8.62 -6.82
C TRP A 83 -6.49 -9.71 -6.90
N LEU A 84 -5.75 -9.76 -8.01
CA LEU A 84 -4.56 -10.58 -8.13
C LEU A 84 -3.39 -9.78 -7.59
N VAL A 85 -2.69 -10.35 -6.60
CA VAL A 85 -1.56 -9.74 -5.93
C VAL A 85 -0.44 -10.77 -5.87
N ASP A 86 0.78 -10.33 -6.12
CA ASP A 86 2.00 -11.11 -5.96
C ASP A 86 2.98 -10.35 -5.07
N ALA A 87 3.84 -11.09 -4.37
CA ALA A 87 4.80 -10.51 -3.42
C ALA A 87 6.05 -11.37 -3.31
N ASN A 88 7.20 -10.70 -3.22
CA ASN A 88 8.50 -11.33 -2.97
C ASN A 88 9.04 -10.88 -1.62
N LEU A 89 9.53 -11.81 -0.80
CA LEU A 89 10.15 -11.53 0.49
C LEU A 89 11.67 -11.68 0.38
N HIS A 90 12.40 -10.60 0.68
CA HIS A 90 13.86 -10.60 0.71
C HIS A 90 14.36 -10.56 2.16
N LEU A 91 15.26 -11.48 2.51
CA LEU A 91 15.80 -11.63 3.87
C LEU A 91 17.33 -11.63 3.86
N TRP A 92 17.92 -11.07 4.90
CA TRP A 92 19.36 -11.17 5.18
C TRP A 92 19.58 -11.93 6.49
N LEU A 93 20.34 -13.01 6.39
CA LEU A 93 20.73 -13.86 7.51
C LEU A 93 22.14 -13.49 7.96
N ASP A 94 22.34 -13.46 9.28
CA ASP A 94 23.67 -13.29 9.87
C ASP A 94 24.28 -14.68 10.11
N PRO A 95 25.28 -15.12 9.34
CA PRO A 95 25.77 -16.49 9.37
C PRO A 95 26.50 -16.85 10.66
N GLY A 96 26.95 -15.87 11.45
CA GLY A 96 27.71 -16.15 12.67
C GLY A 96 26.89 -16.00 13.96
N LEU A 97 25.57 -15.80 13.86
CA LEU A 97 24.65 -15.89 14.98
C LEU A 97 23.62 -16.99 14.72
N SER A 98 23.48 -17.91 15.68
CA SER A 98 22.41 -18.91 15.66
C SER A 98 21.04 -18.33 16.01
N ASP A 99 21.03 -17.18 16.72
CA ASP A 99 19.83 -16.46 17.10
C ASP A 99 20.11 -14.94 17.09
N VAL A 100 19.18 -14.17 16.54
CA VAL A 100 19.32 -12.72 16.33
C VAL A 100 18.36 -12.00 17.28
N GLN A 101 18.91 -11.17 18.17
CA GLN A 101 18.05 -10.37 19.06
C GLN A 101 17.54 -9.13 18.32
N ALA A 102 16.23 -9.01 18.19
CA ALA A 102 15.59 -7.82 17.66
C ALA A 102 14.46 -7.34 18.58
N SER A 103 14.19 -6.04 18.55
CA SER A 103 13.08 -5.43 19.27
C SER A 103 12.43 -4.33 18.46
N LEU A 104 11.09 -4.29 18.50
CA LEU A 104 10.33 -3.17 17.97
C LEU A 104 10.45 -1.99 18.96
N GLY A 105 10.82 -0.84 18.43
CA GLY A 105 10.90 0.42 19.16
C GLY A 105 9.58 1.19 19.07
N ARG A 106 9.60 2.32 18.35
CA ARG A 106 8.44 3.21 18.22
C ARG A 106 7.48 2.66 17.18
N TYR A 107 6.21 2.53 17.53
CA TYR A 107 5.14 2.19 16.60
C TYR A 107 4.04 3.24 16.67
N LYS A 108 3.90 4.05 15.60
CA LYS A 108 2.86 5.06 15.50
C LYS A 108 2.26 5.03 14.11
N THR A 109 0.96 4.73 14.02
CA THR A 109 0.19 4.80 12.78
C THR A 109 -1.05 5.64 12.99
N SER A 110 -1.30 6.58 12.07
CA SER A 110 -2.58 7.27 11.99
C SER A 110 -3.60 6.45 11.20
N ARG A 111 -4.89 6.63 11.52
CA ARG A 111 -5.97 6.13 10.66
C ARG A 111 -5.96 6.89 9.33
N LEU A 112 -6.29 6.20 8.25
CA LEU A 112 -6.47 6.83 6.95
C LEU A 112 -7.57 7.90 7.03
N SER A 113 -7.26 9.11 6.56
CA SER A 113 -8.27 10.15 6.35
C SER A 113 -8.53 10.27 4.86
N ILE A 114 -9.73 9.86 4.43
CA ILE A 114 -10.22 10.02 3.06
C ILE A 114 -11.27 11.13 3.06
N THR A 115 -11.10 12.14 2.20
CA THR A 115 -12.15 13.10 1.87
C THR A 115 -12.43 13.04 0.37
N CYS A 116 -13.67 12.74 0.00
CA CYS A 116 -14.13 12.75 -1.38
C CYS A 116 -15.17 13.85 -1.59
N ARG A 117 -14.99 14.69 -2.61
CA ARG A 117 -15.94 15.73 -3.01
C ARG A 117 -16.32 15.56 -4.47
N TYR A 118 -17.61 15.55 -4.73
CA TYR A 118 -18.20 15.50 -6.07
C TYR A 118 -18.84 16.86 -6.36
N ALA A 119 -18.49 17.48 -7.48
CA ALA A 119 -19.18 18.66 -7.97
C ALA A 119 -19.73 18.39 -9.37
N TYR A 120 -21.05 18.47 -9.48
CA TYR A 120 -21.77 18.46 -10.74
C TYR A 120 -21.91 19.92 -11.21
N ALA A 121 -21.25 20.29 -12.31
CA ALA A 121 -21.65 21.52 -12.99
C ALA A 121 -22.96 21.28 -13.74
N THR A 122 -23.76 22.33 -13.89
CA THR A 122 -25.06 22.30 -14.59
C THR A 122 -24.95 22.05 -16.10
N GLN A 123 -23.72 22.01 -16.64
CA GLN A 123 -23.42 21.60 -18.02
C GLN A 123 -22.94 20.14 -18.01
N LEU A 124 -23.57 19.31 -18.84
CA LEU A 124 -23.43 17.85 -18.90
C LEU A 124 -21.99 17.29 -19.03
N LEU A 125 -20.98 18.13 -19.29
CA LEU A 125 -19.58 17.74 -19.51
C LEU A 125 -18.60 18.18 -18.42
N ASP A 126 -18.95 19.11 -17.53
CA ASP A 126 -18.01 19.62 -16.51
C ASP A 126 -18.22 18.88 -15.18
N LYS A 127 -17.63 17.69 -15.09
CA LYS A 127 -17.62 16.88 -13.86
C LYS A 127 -16.26 17.05 -13.18
N SER A 128 -16.24 17.54 -11.95
CA SER A 128 -15.01 17.55 -11.15
C SER A 128 -15.16 16.66 -9.92
N PHE A 129 -14.12 15.89 -9.66
CA PHE A 129 -13.97 15.11 -8.44
C PHE A 129 -12.68 15.51 -7.74
N ASN A 130 -12.72 15.58 -6.41
CA ASN A 130 -11.56 15.91 -5.60
C ASN A 130 -11.42 14.86 -4.50
N ILE A 131 -10.28 14.17 -4.50
CA ILE A 131 -9.93 13.16 -3.52
C ILE A 131 -8.70 13.66 -2.81
N ARG A 132 -8.77 13.62 -1.47
CA ARG A 132 -7.64 13.90 -0.61
C ARG A 132 -7.47 12.74 0.35
N THR A 133 -6.28 12.18 0.35
CA THR A 133 -5.96 11.02 1.18
C THR A 133 -4.68 11.27 1.94
N LYS A 134 -4.76 11.18 3.26
CA LYS A 134 -3.62 11.42 4.15
C LYS A 134 -3.45 10.29 5.15
N ARG A 135 -2.22 9.78 5.25
CA ARG A 135 -1.78 8.85 6.30
C ARG A 135 -0.33 9.14 6.65
N LYS A 136 -0.03 9.17 7.94
CA LYS A 136 1.34 9.27 8.44
C LYS A 136 1.61 8.11 9.39
N SER A 137 2.73 7.45 9.16
CA SER A 137 3.17 6.30 9.94
C SER A 137 4.65 6.38 10.23
N THR A 138 5.05 5.95 11.42
CA THR A 138 6.43 5.99 11.88
C THR A 138 6.74 4.75 12.68
N PHE A 139 7.78 4.04 12.27
CA PHE A 139 8.25 2.81 12.87
C PHE A 139 9.72 2.93 13.22
N SER A 140 10.14 2.36 14.35
CA SER A 140 11.55 2.12 14.61
C SER A 140 11.78 0.75 15.20
N GLY A 141 12.91 0.15 14.88
CA GLY A 141 13.31 -1.17 15.37
C GLY A 141 14.81 -1.24 15.56
N ARG A 142 15.24 -2.16 16.42
CA ARG A 142 16.65 -2.43 16.72
C ARG A 142 16.95 -3.89 16.46
N VAL A 143 18.10 -4.17 15.88
CA VAL A 143 18.59 -5.52 15.60
C VAL A 143 20.04 -5.61 16.04
N LYS A 144 20.38 -6.64 16.79
CA LYS A 144 21.75 -6.94 17.21
C LYS A 144 22.34 -8.00 16.28
N SER A 145 23.31 -7.59 15.47
CA SER A 145 24.06 -8.45 14.55
C SER A 145 25.53 -8.52 14.99
N LEU A 146 26.31 -9.45 14.42
CA LEU A 146 27.76 -9.48 14.60
C LEU A 146 28.46 -8.20 14.17
N LEU A 147 27.92 -7.52 13.16
CA LEU A 147 28.44 -6.24 12.67
C LEU A 147 28.12 -5.07 13.62
N GLY A 148 27.31 -5.32 14.65
CA GLY A 148 26.92 -4.35 15.67
C GLY A 148 25.42 -4.19 15.82
N ASN A 149 25.04 -3.17 16.60
CA ASN A 149 23.65 -2.82 16.83
C ASN A 149 23.15 -1.92 15.70
N LEU A 150 22.21 -2.45 14.91
CA LEU A 150 21.53 -1.71 13.85
C LEU A 150 20.24 -1.11 14.41
N MET A 151 19.98 0.14 14.08
CA MET A 151 18.71 0.81 14.34
C MET A 151 18.12 1.22 13.00
N THR A 152 16.86 0.85 12.77
CA THR A 152 16.12 1.22 11.56
C THR A 152 14.95 2.09 11.98
N GLU A 153 14.77 3.19 11.26
CA GLU A 153 13.64 4.09 11.42
C GLU A 153 13.02 4.32 10.06
N VAL A 154 11.71 4.12 9.98
CA VAL A 154 10.94 4.26 8.75
C VAL A 154 9.81 5.23 9.03
N GLU A 155 9.79 6.31 8.25
CA GLU A 155 8.69 7.27 8.24
C GLU A 155 8.03 7.22 6.87
N MET A 156 6.71 7.09 6.88
CA MET A 156 5.89 7.01 5.68
C MET A 156 4.83 8.10 5.75
N GLU A 157 4.74 8.88 4.70
CA GLU A 157 3.68 9.86 4.50
C GLU A 157 3.01 9.60 3.16
N LEU A 158 1.74 9.24 3.21
CA LEU A 158 0.86 9.16 2.06
C LEU A 158 0.09 10.46 1.98
N ASP A 159 0.33 11.27 0.96
CA ASP A 159 -0.46 12.45 0.62
C ASP A 159 -0.83 12.39 -0.87
N GLU A 160 -2.04 11.94 -1.16
CA GLU A 160 -2.58 12.00 -2.51
C GLU A 160 -3.46 13.22 -2.70
N GLN A 161 -3.17 13.95 -3.78
CA GLN A 161 -3.86 15.15 -4.21
C GLN A 161 -4.78 14.87 -5.40
N PRO A 162 -5.83 15.68 -5.61
CA PRO A 162 -6.80 15.45 -6.66
C PRO A 162 -6.17 15.52 -8.06
N GLY A 163 -6.44 14.51 -8.89
CA GLY A 163 -6.29 14.60 -10.33
C GLY A 163 -7.47 15.36 -10.95
N ARG A 164 -7.20 16.24 -11.91
CA ARG A 164 -8.22 16.90 -12.75
C ARG A 164 -8.33 16.09 -14.04
N VAL A 165 -9.50 15.52 -14.30
CA VAL A 165 -9.82 14.79 -15.55
C VAL A 165 -10.76 15.64 -16.37
#